data_AF-A0AAV2H5G1-F1
#
_entry.id   AF-A0AAV2H5G1-F1
#
_cell.length_a   1.000
_cell.length_b   1.000
_cell.length_c   1.000
_cell.angle_alpha   90.00
_cell.angle_beta   90.00
_cell.angle_gamma   90.00
#
_symmetry.space_group_name_H-M   'P 1'
#
loop_
_entity.id
_entity.type
_entity.pdbx_description
1 polymer ?
#
loop_
_entity_poly.entity_id
_entity_poly.type
_entity_poly.pdbx_seq_one_letter_code
_entity_poly.pdbx_strand_id
1 'polypeptide(L)'
;TEQQLTELWDNQISVSLTEVLQGHQELPDNMTPFDAASDVQLDDQRIDTMLRVQAFLRDNKPAEALALFRAAREVWPDRDEFGSESMNQEEELFALREVFMASLPCLQRQEEPVEE
;
A
#
# COMPACT_ATOMS: atom_id res chain seq x y z
N THR A 1 5.26 14.46 12.10
CA THR A 1 3.95 14.82 12.71
C THR A 1 2.88 14.70 11.64
N GLU A 2 1.60 14.53 12.02
CA GLU A 2 0.49 14.41 11.06
C GLU A 2 0.46 15.60 10.07
N GLN A 3 0.78 16.81 10.55
CA GLN A 3 0.93 18.01 9.72
C GLN A 3 1.97 17.85 8.60
N GLN A 4 3.16 17.32 8.91
CA GLN A 4 4.20 17.08 7.91
C GLN A 4 3.78 16.04 6.87
N LEU A 5 3.00 15.02 7.27
CA LEU A 5 2.47 14.03 6.33
C LEU A 5 1.46 14.70 5.39
N THR A 6 0.53 15.49 5.92
CA THR A 6 -0.42 16.25 5.10
C THR A 6 0.29 17.15 4.11
N GLU A 7 1.32 17.89 4.55
CA GLU A 7 2.10 18.76 3.66
C GLU A 7 2.83 17.96 2.57
N LEU A 8 3.46 16.83 2.92
CA LEU A 8 4.13 15.96 1.95
C LEU A 8 3.14 15.40 0.92
N TRP A 9 1.94 15.01 1.37
CA TRP A 9 0.88 14.53 0.50
C TRP A 9 0.43 15.61 -0.47
N ASP A 10 0.06 16.78 0.04
CA ASP A 10 -0.49 17.89 -0.76
C ASP A 10 0.53 18.44 -1.76
N ASN A 11 1.81 18.57 -1.35
CA ASN A 11 2.84 19.17 -2.19
C ASN A 11 3.48 18.20 -3.19
N GLN A 12 3.51 16.89 -2.89
CA GLN A 12 4.31 15.94 -3.68
C GLN A 12 3.55 14.67 -4.03
N ILE A 13 3.09 13.91 -3.02
CA ILE A 13 2.57 12.55 -3.28
C ILE A 13 1.28 12.58 -4.11
N SER A 14 0.37 13.51 -3.82
CA SER A 14 -0.90 13.65 -4.54
C SER A 14 -0.70 13.91 -6.03
N VAL A 15 0.22 14.81 -6.39
CA VAL A 15 0.55 15.16 -7.77
C VAL A 15 1.14 13.95 -8.49
N SER A 16 2.20 13.35 -7.94
CA SER A 16 2.86 12.21 -8.57
C SER A 16 1.92 11.01 -8.68
N LEU A 17 1.08 10.75 -7.67
CA LEU A 17 0.12 9.65 -7.71
C LEU A 17 -0.99 9.88 -8.76
N THR A 18 -1.45 11.12 -8.90
CA THR A 18 -2.42 11.47 -9.95
C THR A 18 -1.83 11.28 -11.35
N GLU A 19 -0.54 11.57 -11.56
CA GLU A 19 0.14 11.28 -12.84
C GLU A 19 0.18 9.78 -13.14
N VAL A 20 0.49 8.95 -12.14
CA VAL A 20 0.44 7.49 -12.30
C VAL A 20 -0.98 7.01 -12.59
N LEU A 21 -1.99 7.51 -11.86
CA LEU A 21 -3.39 7.13 -12.07
C LEU A 21 -3.88 7.49 -13.46
N GLN A 22 -3.46 8.63 -14.01
CA GLN A 22 -3.76 9.06 -15.39
C GLN A 22 -2.99 8.26 -16.46
N GLY A 23 -2.12 7.33 -16.07
CA GLY A 23 -1.35 6.50 -16.99
C GLY A 23 -0.14 7.21 -17.60
N HIS A 24 0.34 8.30 -17.00
CA HIS A 24 1.60 8.93 -17.43
C HIS A 24 2.84 8.17 -16.97
N GLN A 25 2.69 7.20 -16.06
CA GLN A 25 3.76 6.34 -15.59
C GLN A 25 3.33 4.87 -15.68
N GLU A 26 4.26 4.02 -16.13
CA GLU A 26 4.05 2.58 -16.19
C GLU A 26 4.08 1.96 -14.77
N LEU A 27 3.16 1.02 -14.54
CA LEU A 27 3.08 0.30 -13.28
C LEU A 27 3.98 -0.94 -13.33
N PRO A 28 4.74 -1.22 -12.26
CA PRO A 28 5.48 -2.47 -12.17
C PRO A 28 4.52 -3.67 -12.03
N ASP A 29 4.61 -4.61 -12.96
CA ASP A 29 3.76 -5.83 -12.98
C ASP A 29 4.25 -6.92 -12.02
N ASN A 30 5.46 -6.78 -11.46
CA ASN A 30 6.10 -7.80 -10.62
C ASN A 30 5.78 -7.67 -9.12
N MET A 31 4.80 -6.84 -8.75
CA MET A 31 4.48 -6.59 -7.35
C MET A 31 3.59 -7.70 -6.79
N THR A 32 4.11 -8.44 -5.82
CA THR A 32 3.36 -9.49 -5.12
C THR A 32 2.99 -9.04 -3.70
N PRO A 33 1.68 -8.91 -3.38
CA PRO A 33 1.22 -8.52 -2.06
C PRO A 33 1.42 -9.64 -1.04
N PHE A 34 1.20 -10.89 -1.46
CA PHE A 34 1.27 -12.07 -0.62
C PHE A 34 2.42 -12.98 -1.07
N ASP A 35 3.11 -13.57 -0.10
CA ASP A 35 4.09 -14.62 -0.30
C ASP A 35 3.54 -15.96 0.23
N ALA A 36 3.20 -16.85 -0.72
CA ALA A 36 2.64 -18.16 -0.42
C ALA A 36 3.63 -19.15 0.19
N ALA A 37 4.93 -18.85 0.12
CA ALA A 37 5.99 -19.69 0.68
C ALA A 37 6.37 -19.27 2.12
N SER A 38 5.83 -18.15 2.59
CA SER A 38 6.04 -17.60 3.92
C SER A 38 5.19 -18.32 4.96
N ASP A 39 5.75 -18.50 6.16
CA ASP A 39 5.05 -19.07 7.32
C ASP A 39 4.11 -18.03 7.99
N VAL A 40 4.17 -16.77 7.55
CA VAL A 40 3.35 -15.68 8.08
C VAL A 40 1.88 -15.88 7.71
N GLN A 41 0.98 -15.70 8.69
CA GLN A 41 -0.46 -15.81 8.45
C GLN A 41 -0.94 -14.80 7.40
N LEU A 42 -1.97 -15.19 6.65
CA LEU A 42 -2.53 -14.36 5.57
C LEU A 42 -2.98 -12.97 6.04
N ASP A 43 -3.54 -12.89 7.25
CA ASP A 43 -3.96 -11.63 7.87
C ASP A 43 -2.78 -10.72 8.23
N ASP A 44 -1.65 -11.29 8.67
CA ASP A 44 -0.40 -10.57 8.93
C ASP A 44 0.28 -10.11 7.63
N GLN A 45 0.29 -10.97 6.59
CA GLN A 45 0.82 -10.60 5.27
C GLN A 45 0.03 -9.46 4.61
N ARG A 46 -1.27 -9.41 4.87
CA ARG A 46 -2.15 -8.31 4.46
C ARG A 46 -1.75 -7.00 5.14
N ILE A 47 -1.54 -7.02 6.47
CA ILE A 47 -1.08 -5.84 7.22
C ILE A 47 0.29 -5.38 6.70
N ASP A 48 1.21 -6.32 6.48
CA ASP A 48 2.52 -6.05 5.88
C ASP A 48 2.41 -5.41 4.48
N THR A 49 1.47 -5.88 3.66
CA THR A 49 1.18 -5.28 2.35
C THR A 49 0.74 -3.83 2.47
N MET A 50 -0.19 -3.52 3.38
CA MET A 50 -0.60 -2.13 3.62
C MET A 50 0.56 -1.26 4.10
N LEU A 51 1.44 -1.79 4.97
CA LEU A 51 2.65 -1.11 5.39
C LEU A 51 3.59 -0.84 4.21
N ARG A 52 3.77 -1.81 3.30
CA ARG A 52 4.58 -1.65 2.10
C ARG A 52 4.01 -0.57 1.18
N VAL A 53 2.70 -0.57 0.93
CA VAL A 53 2.02 0.49 0.16
C VAL A 53 2.27 1.86 0.79
N GLN A 54 2.07 2.00 2.11
CA GLN A 54 2.35 3.24 2.83
C GLN A 54 3.83 3.66 2.70
N ALA A 55 4.76 2.71 2.82
CA ALA A 55 6.18 2.97 2.71
C ALA A 55 6.56 3.47 1.32
N PHE A 56 6.04 2.86 0.25
CA PHE A 56 6.25 3.33 -1.12
C PHE A 56 5.73 4.76 -1.32
N LEU A 57 4.53 5.09 -0.82
CA LEU A 57 4.01 6.45 -0.89
C LEU A 57 4.92 7.44 -0.15
N ARG A 58 5.47 7.06 1.01
CA ARG A 58 6.42 7.89 1.79
C ARG A 58 7.80 8.00 1.15
N ASP A 59 8.21 7.02 0.34
CA ASP A 59 9.46 7.03 -0.45
C ASP A 59 9.29 7.76 -1.80
N ASN A 60 8.15 8.41 -2.04
CA ASN A 60 7.80 9.06 -3.31
C ASN A 60 7.78 8.08 -4.49
N LYS A 61 7.30 6.85 -4.25
CA LYS A 61 7.12 5.78 -5.24
C LYS A 61 5.64 5.43 -5.46
N PRO A 62 4.86 6.33 -6.07
CA PRO A 62 3.42 6.11 -6.26
C PRO A 62 3.11 4.98 -7.24
N ALA A 63 3.97 4.69 -8.22
CA ALA A 63 3.75 3.60 -9.17
C ALA A 63 3.83 2.23 -8.49
N GLU A 64 4.88 2.00 -7.70
CA GLU A 64 5.04 0.84 -6.84
C GLU A 64 3.89 0.69 -5.85
N ALA A 65 3.49 1.79 -5.19
CA ALA A 65 2.37 1.78 -4.26
C ALA A 65 1.06 1.37 -4.93
N LEU A 66 0.73 1.97 -6.08
CA LEU A 66 -0.50 1.69 -6.81
C LEU A 66 -0.52 0.27 -7.38
N ALA A 67 0.60 -0.20 -7.93
CA ALA A 67 0.72 -1.56 -8.44
C ALA A 67 0.51 -2.59 -7.33
N LEU A 68 1.18 -2.40 -6.18
CA LEU A 68 1.02 -3.28 -5.03
C LEU A 68 -0.41 -3.23 -4.47
N PHE A 69 -1.02 -2.04 -4.40
CA PHE A 69 -2.39 -1.87 -3.92
C PHE A 69 -3.41 -2.59 -4.81
N ARG A 70 -3.27 -2.48 -6.14
CA ARG A 70 -4.11 -3.21 -7.10
C ARG A 70 -3.90 -4.72 -7.03
N ALA A 71 -2.66 -5.18 -6.96
CA ALA A 71 -2.37 -6.60 -6.80
C ALA A 71 -2.95 -7.15 -5.48
N ALA A 72 -2.86 -6.38 -4.39
CA ALA A 72 -3.45 -6.75 -3.09
C ALA A 72 -4.97 -6.89 -3.17
N ARG A 73 -5.64 -6.04 -3.94
CA ARG A 73 -7.08 -6.13 -4.19
C ARG A 73 -7.47 -7.41 -4.91
N GLU A 74 -6.66 -7.89 -5.85
CA GLU A 74 -6.90 -9.16 -6.54
C GLU A 74 -6.73 -10.38 -5.61
N VAL A 75 -5.84 -10.27 -4.62
CA VAL A 75 -5.61 -11.35 -3.63
C VAL A 75 -6.63 -11.34 -2.49
N TRP A 76 -7.07 -10.16 -2.04
CA TRP A 76 -8.01 -9.99 -0.92
C TRP A 76 -9.24 -9.13 -1.29
N PRO A 77 -10.09 -9.58 -2.24
CA PRO A 77 -11.24 -8.80 -2.70
C PRO A 77 -12.33 -8.62 -1.63
N ASP A 78 -12.46 -9.56 -0.69
CA ASP A 78 -13.53 -9.56 0.33
C ASP A 78 -13.35 -8.55 1.48
N ARG A 79 -12.20 -7.88 1.56
CA ARG A 79 -11.84 -7.08 2.74
C ARG A 79 -12.14 -5.59 2.62
N ASP A 80 -12.45 -5.09 1.43
CA ASP A 80 -12.72 -3.66 1.12
C ASP A 80 -11.57 -2.68 1.45
N GLU A 81 -10.53 -3.10 2.18
CA GLU A 81 -9.37 -2.29 2.57
C GLU A 81 -8.52 -1.81 1.39
N PHE A 82 -8.43 -2.61 0.34
CA PHE A 82 -7.79 -2.24 -0.92
C PHE A 82 -8.79 -1.69 -1.94
N GLY A 83 -10.00 -1.38 -1.47
CA GLY A 83 -11.10 -0.92 -2.30
C GLY A 83 -11.69 -1.99 -3.21
N SER A 84 -12.52 -1.55 -4.15
CA SER A 84 -13.22 -2.41 -5.10
C SER A 84 -12.64 -2.30 -6.50
N GLU A 85 -12.79 -3.34 -7.32
CA GLU A 85 -12.39 -3.36 -8.73
C GLU A 85 -13.12 -2.30 -9.56
N SER A 86 -14.30 -1.87 -9.10
CA SER A 86 -15.11 -0.81 -9.73
C SER A 86 -14.70 0.60 -9.31
N MET A 87 -13.66 0.76 -8.49
CA MET A 87 -13.24 2.09 -8.04
C MET A 87 -12.71 2.93 -9.19
N ASN A 88 -13.08 4.21 -9.15
CA ASN A 88 -12.55 5.22 -10.05
C ASN A 88 -11.18 5.72 -9.58
N GLN A 89 -10.45 6.42 -10.45
CA GLN A 89 -9.14 7.01 -10.11
C GLN A 89 -9.18 7.90 -8.86
N GLU A 90 -10.27 8.67 -8.67
CA GLU A 90 -10.46 9.52 -7.50
C GLU A 90 -10.63 8.72 -6.21
N GLU A 91 -11.33 7.58 -6.27
CA GLU A 91 -11.52 6.69 -5.12
C GLU A 91 -10.22 5.97 -4.77
N GLU A 92 -9.45 5.51 -5.77
CA GLU A 92 -8.12 4.94 -5.55
C GLU A 92 -7.17 5.95 -4.89
N LEU A 93 -7.21 7.22 -5.34
CA LEU A 93 -6.43 8.29 -4.75
C LEU A 93 -6.80 8.52 -3.28
N PHE A 94 -8.10 8.52 -2.97
CA PHE A 94 -8.58 8.70 -1.60
C PHE A 94 -8.18 7.54 -0.69
N ALA A 95 -8.35 6.29 -1.15
CA ALA A 95 -7.94 5.10 -0.41
C ALA A 95 -6.44 5.10 -0.11
N LEU A 96 -5.60 5.42 -1.10
CA LEU A 96 -4.15 5.55 -0.91
C LEU A 96 -3.78 6.70 0.03
N ARG A 97 -4.55 7.79 0.02
CA ARG A 97 -4.39 8.88 0.99
C ARG A 97 -4.66 8.39 2.41
N GLU A 98 -5.75 7.66 2.61
CA GLU A 98 -6.10 7.08 3.91
C GLU A 98 -4.99 6.14 4.39
N VAL A 99 -4.50 5.25 3.53
CA VAL A 99 -3.36 4.37 3.84
C VAL A 99 -2.12 5.18 4.20
N PHE A 100 -1.81 6.26 3.48
CA PHE A 100 -0.66 7.11 3.76
C PHE A 100 -0.74 7.82 5.13
N MET A 101 -1.93 8.32 5.47
CA MET A 101 -2.21 9.02 6.73
C MET A 101 -2.41 8.06 7.92
N ALA A 102 -2.79 6.81 7.65
CA ALA A 102 -3.09 5.83 8.67
C ALA A 102 -1.87 5.52 9.55
N SER A 103 -2.14 5.31 10.84
CA SER A 103 -1.17 4.72 11.77
C SER A 103 -1.33 3.22 11.76
N LEU A 104 -0.67 2.55 10.81
CA LEU A 104 -0.74 1.10 10.67
C LEU A 104 0.09 0.41 11.78
N PRO A 105 -0.39 -0.70 12.35
CA PRO A 105 0.38 -1.45 13.34
C PRO A 105 1.63 -2.01 12.69
N CYS A 106 2.82 -1.61 13.17
CA CYS A 106 4.04 -2.26 12.69
C CYS A 106 3.99 -3.73 13.10
N LEU A 107 3.98 -4.64 12.12
CA LEU A 107 4.18 -6.05 12.37
C LEU A 107 5.61 -6.18 12.91
N GLN A 108 5.77 -6.13 14.24
CA GLN A 108 6.99 -6.61 14.85
C GLN A 108 6.97 -8.10 14.56
N ARG A 109 7.65 -8.50 13.48
CA ARG A 109 7.96 -9.91 13.20
C ARG A 109 8.43 -10.48 14.52
N GLN A 110 7.63 -11.35 15.12
CA GLN A 110 8.04 -12.07 16.30
C GLN A 110 9.17 -12.97 15.81
N GLU A 111 10.41 -12.49 15.92
CA GLU A 111 11.58 -13.35 15.97
C GLU A 111 11.39 -14.16 17.24
N GLU A 112 10.72 -15.31 17.12
CA GLU A 112 10.75 -16.31 18.17
C GLU A 112 12.23 -16.64 18.38
N PRO A 113 12.80 -16.42 19.58
CA PRO A 113 14.16 -16.83 19.83
C PRO A 113 14.17 -18.36 19.67
N VAL A 114 14.93 -18.85 18.70
CA VAL A 114 15.29 -20.26 18.62
C VAL A 114 16.03 -20.56 19.92
N GLU A 115 15.33 -21.17 20.89
CA GLU A 115 15.95 -21.75 22.07
C GLU A 115 16.83 -22.91 21.59
N GLU A 116 18.14 -22.78 21.84
CA GLU A 116 19.17 -23.81 21.62
C GLU A 116 19.27 -24.74 22.85
#